data_AF-A0A382RED9-F1
#
_entry.id   AF-A0A382RED9-F1
#
_cell.length_a   1.000
_cell.length_b   1.000
_cell.length_c   1.000
_cell.angle_alpha   90.00
_cell.angle_beta   90.00
_cell.angle_gamma   90.00
#
_symmetry.space_group_name_H-M   'P 1'
#
loop_
_entity.id
_entity.type
_entity.pdbx_description
1 polymer ?
#
loop_
_entity_poly.entity_id
_entity_poly.type
_entity_poly.pdbx_seq_one_letter_code
_entity_poly.pdbx_strand_id
1 'polypeptide(L)' 'MKIPINTPDIGEEEIREVRKVLSEKSLTSSSFDGGTRVQQFEKLLSKFAKSKFA' A
#
# COMPACT_ATOMS: atom_id res chain seq x y z
N MET A 1 1.08 8.46 -32.26
CA MET A 1 0.83 7.81 -30.94
C MET A 1 1.30 8.76 -29.85
N LYS A 2 0.50 8.98 -28.80
CA LYS A 2 0.94 9.72 -27.60
C LYS A 2 1.40 8.70 -26.56
N ILE A 3 2.64 8.80 -26.10
CA ILE A 3 3.15 7.98 -25.01
C ILE A 3 2.82 8.72 -23.71
N PRO A 4 2.06 8.11 -22.79
CA PRO A 4 1.76 8.73 -21.51
C PRO A 4 3.00 8.69 -20.59
N ILE A 5 3.28 9.80 -19.89
CA ILE A 5 4.47 9.93 -19.02
C ILE A 5 4.20 9.40 -17.61
N ASN A 6 2.97 9.52 -17.11
CA ASN A 6 2.62 9.27 -15.70
C ASN A 6 1.48 8.25 -15.54
N THR A 7 1.44 7.20 -16.37
CA THR A 7 0.46 6.12 -16.17
C THR A 7 0.89 5.25 -14.99
N PRO A 8 0.05 5.02 -13.98
CA PRO A 8 0.39 4.15 -12.86
C PRO A 8 0.54 2.71 -13.34
N ASP A 9 1.50 1.99 -12.76
CA ASP A 9 1.67 0.56 -12.96
C ASP A 9 0.83 -0.18 -11.91
N ILE A 10 -0.30 -0.76 -12.35
CA ILE A 10 -1.26 -1.47 -11.49
C ILE A 10 -1.62 -2.77 -12.20
N GLY A 11 -1.36 -3.89 -11.55
CA GLY A 11 -1.65 -5.23 -12.06
C GLY A 11 -2.62 -6.01 -11.19
N GLU A 12 -2.64 -7.33 -11.41
CA GLU A 12 -3.51 -8.25 -10.68
C GLU A 12 -3.19 -8.36 -9.19
N GLU A 13 -1.94 -8.08 -8.79
CA GLU A 13 -1.52 -8.18 -7.39
C GLU A 13 -2.11 -7.07 -6.54
N GLU A 14 -2.07 -5.83 -7.02
CA GLU A 14 -2.67 -4.66 -6.37
C GLU A 14 -4.18 -4.85 -6.25
N ILE A 15 -4.83 -5.30 -7.33
CA ILE A 15 -6.29 -5.58 -7.34
C ILE A 15 -6.63 -6.66 -6.32
N ARG A 16 -5.83 -7.74 -6.22
CA ARG A 16 -6.03 -8.82 -5.27
C ARG A 16 -5.93 -8.32 -3.83
N GLU A 17 -4.94 -7.50 -3.49
CA GLU A 17 -4.80 -6.97 -2.13
C GLU A 17 -5.94 -6.01 -1.77
N VAL A 18 -6.39 -5.17 -2.69
CA VAL A 18 -7.58 -4.32 -2.47
C VAL A 18 -8.83 -5.16 -2.24
N ARG A 19 -9.04 -6.24 -3.01
CA ARG A 19 -10.16 -7.16 -2.79
C ARG A 19 -10.12 -7.80 -1.40
N LYS A 20 -8.94 -8.15 -0.88
CA LYS A 20 -8.79 -8.67 0.48
C LYS A 20 -9.23 -7.65 1.52
N VAL A 21 -8.78 -6.40 1.42
CA VAL A 21 -9.21 -5.30 2.32
C VAL A 21 -10.73 -5.16 2.34
N LEU A 22 -11.36 -5.16 1.16
CA LEU A 22 -12.81 -5.08 1.02
C LEU A 22 -13.51 -6.28 1.66
N SER A 23 -13.00 -7.49 1.46
CA SER A 23 -13.55 -8.71 2.05
C SER A 23 -13.44 -8.73 3.58
N GLU A 24 -12.34 -8.20 4.12
CA GLU A 24 -12.06 -8.09 5.55
C GLU A 24 -12.86 -6.94 6.21
N LYS A 25 -13.46 -6.04 5.41
CA LYS A 25 -14.18 -4.82 5.85
C LYS A 25 -13.34 -3.88 6.74
N SER A 26 -12.02 -4.06 6.76
CA SER A 26 -11.08 -3.27 7.56
C SER A 26 -10.47 -2.15 6.70
N LEU A 27 -11.31 -1.16 6.38
CA LEU A 27 -10.94 -0.04 5.49
C LEU A 27 -10.21 1.10 6.21
N THR A 28 -10.40 1.21 7.52
CA THR A 28 -9.86 2.29 8.34
C THR A 28 -9.50 1.79 9.73
N SER A 29 -8.62 2.52 10.41
CA SER A 29 -8.20 2.28 11.78
C SER A 29 -8.15 3.61 12.52
N SER A 30 -8.61 3.63 13.77
CA SER A 30 -8.46 4.79 14.66
C SER A 30 -7.10 4.82 15.37
N SER A 31 -6.23 3.83 15.11
CA SER A 31 -4.88 3.79 15.66
C SER A 31 -4.03 4.92 15.10
N PHE A 32 -3.18 5.51 15.95
CA PHE A 32 -2.20 6.51 15.53
C PHE A 32 -1.24 5.94 14.48
N ASP A 33 -0.79 4.70 14.68
CA ASP A 33 0.13 3.99 13.76
C ASP A 33 -0.56 3.38 12.53
N GLY A 34 -1.83 3.73 12.28
CA GLY A 34 -2.61 3.15 11.19
C GLY A 34 -2.99 1.68 11.40
N GLY A 35 -3.63 1.09 10.39
CA GLY A 35 -4.04 -0.33 10.38
C GLY A 35 -2.89 -1.27 10.05
N THR A 36 -3.12 -2.58 10.21
CA THR A 36 -2.09 -3.62 10.01
C THR A 36 -1.36 -3.51 8.67
N ARG A 37 -2.09 -3.23 7.57
CA ARG A 37 -1.50 -3.12 6.23
C ARG A 37 -0.64 -1.87 6.06
N VAL A 38 -0.99 -0.76 6.73
CA VAL A 38 -0.19 0.48 6.75
C VAL A 38 1.15 0.22 7.45
N GLN A 39 1.10 -0.32 8.66
CA GLN A 39 2.30 -0.65 9.45
C GLN A 39 3.24 -1.62 8.72
N GLN A 40 2.68 -2.63 8.05
CA GLN A 40 3.46 -3.58 7.24
C GLN A 40 4.16 -2.89 6.07
N PHE A 41 3.45 -2.03 5.34
CA PHE A 41 4.02 -1.27 4.23
C PHE A 41 5.14 -0.34 4.70
N GLU A 42 4.92 0.45 5.75
CA GLU A 42 5.90 1.37 6.33
C GLU A 42 7.18 0.66 6.78
N LYS A 43 7.05 -0.53 7.38
CA LYS A 43 8.20 -1.36 7.76
C LYS A 43 9.01 -1.85 6.55
N LEU A 44 8.33 -2.24 5.47
CA LEU A 44 9.01 -2.67 4.24
C LEU A 44 9.68 -1.48 3.55
N LEU A 45 9.00 -0.32 3.52
CA LEU A 45 9.50 0.90 2.92
C LEU A 45 10.75 1.42 3.63
N SER A 46 10.70 1.57 4.95
CA SER A 46 11.85 1.98 5.77
C SER A 46 13.06 1.06 5.57
N LYS A 47 12.82 -0.27 5.53
CA LYS A 47 13.87 -1.26 5.22
C LYS A 47 14.44 -1.08 3.82
N PHE A 48 13.60 -0.86 2.81
CA PHE A 48 14.03 -0.65 1.43
C PHE A 48 14.85 0.64 1.28
N ALA A 49 14.34 1.74 1.84
CA ALA A 49 14.97 3.05 1.80
C ALA A 49 16.17 3.21 2.76
N LYS A 50 16.41 2.22 3.64
CA LYS A 50 17.41 2.27 4.73
C LYS A 50 17.23 3.50 5.62
N SER A 51 15.98 3.92 5.80
CA SER A 51 15.63 5.05 6.64
C SER A 51 15.29 4.57 8.04
N LYS A 52 15.56 5.44 9.03
CA LYS A 52 15.15 5.24 10.42
C LYS A 52 13.62 5.33 10.58
N PHE A 53 12.97 6.09 9.72
CA PHE A 53 11.53 6.33 9.74
C PHE A 53 10.93 5.94 8.39
N ALA A 54 9.69 5.47 8.43
CA ALA A 54 8.87 5.37 7.23
C ALA A 54 8.36 6.76 6.82
#